data_AF-A0A368TAC5-F1
#
_entry.id   AF-A0A368TAC5-F1
#
_cell.length_a   1.000
_cell.length_b   1.000
_cell.length_c   1.000
_cell.angle_alpha   90.00
_cell.angle_beta   90.00
_cell.angle_gamma   90.00
#
_symmetry.space_group_name_H-M   'P 1'
#
loop_
_entity.id
_entity.type
_entity.pdbx_description
1 polymer ?
#
loop_
_entity_poly.entity_id
_entity_poly.type
_entity_poly.pdbx_seq_one_letter_code
_entity_poly.pdbx_strand_id
1 'polypeptide(L)'
;MTLTVIPPLTDPTLEWAPPGSGPLLDLNAAFFDRLADPGRLRAAAECDDTADADSDRSLRVVFGRAAAAVLDRPARDDARLRAIGYALRAAGAADPAIELSLDDLRLRGGTTQSSADVVAAATATGLFGPEVERLRAAAGPGTRVAVLVDTDQQLPAAVAFTRALGPERVEWTGRYVVRYGAALSRVPELRGVRLRALAAPRTVRTEWGAPDGTTWLTDAAEWRPGGAWAGWMDPSVAAALSDEALKDCRGLTVTVAGPGGGPPGEVVGADGVPADLAALRARLDPAAPLRADVVLGAPGVPVAEAAALADGLESAAGGIGLAGFRPFRLAPGARWPAARRLPAGGDRCGTPSRRTALRPLPRSPRRSST
;
A
#
# COMPACT_ATOMS: atom_id res chain seq x y z
N MET A 1 20.39 -12.80 -23.58
CA MET A 1 18.92 -12.76 -23.42
C MET A 1 18.62 -12.40 -21.98
N THR A 2 17.61 -11.55 -21.74
CA THR A 2 17.20 -11.13 -20.39
C THR A 2 15.76 -11.52 -20.16
N LEU A 3 15.49 -12.26 -19.09
CA LEU A 3 14.15 -12.63 -18.64
C LEU A 3 13.62 -11.52 -17.71
N THR A 4 12.46 -10.95 -18.02
CA THR A 4 11.81 -9.98 -17.12
C THR A 4 10.90 -10.72 -16.16
N VAL A 5 10.92 -10.35 -14.88
CA VAL A 5 10.15 -10.99 -13.81
C VAL A 5 9.30 -9.96 -13.10
N ILE A 6 8.01 -10.26 -12.96
CA ILE A 6 7.10 -9.53 -12.06
C ILE A 6 7.12 -10.26 -10.71
N PRO A 7 7.67 -9.67 -9.64
CA PRO A 7 7.73 -10.32 -8.33
C PRO A 7 6.36 -10.36 -7.64
N PRO A 8 6.16 -11.28 -6.69
CA PRO A 8 5.03 -11.26 -5.77
C PRO A 8 4.76 -9.88 -5.16
N LEU A 9 3.48 -9.64 -4.83
CA LEU A 9 2.99 -8.41 -4.20
C LEU A 9 3.06 -7.19 -5.12
N THR A 10 2.84 -7.49 -6.39
CA THR A 10 2.54 -6.52 -7.42
C THR A 10 1.01 -6.42 -7.54
N ASP A 11 0.46 -5.24 -7.82
CA ASP A 11 -1.00 -5.06 -7.93
C ASP A 11 -1.60 -6.06 -8.96
N PRO A 12 -2.50 -6.97 -8.56
CA PRO A 12 -3.04 -8.01 -9.43
C PRO A 12 -4.05 -7.46 -10.47
N THR A 13 -4.44 -6.19 -10.37
CA THR A 13 -5.30 -5.51 -11.33
C THR A 13 -4.54 -4.91 -12.50
N LEU A 14 -3.21 -4.87 -12.41
CA LEU A 14 -2.34 -4.28 -13.41
C LEU A 14 -1.55 -5.35 -14.17
N GLU A 15 -1.10 -4.99 -15.36
CA GLU A 15 -0.14 -5.74 -16.16
C GLU A 15 1.00 -4.81 -16.58
N TRP A 16 2.15 -5.41 -16.90
CA TRP A 16 3.37 -4.69 -17.26
C TRP A 16 3.86 -5.12 -18.63
N ALA A 17 4.19 -4.12 -19.46
CA ALA A 17 4.96 -4.37 -20.67
C ALA A 17 6.45 -4.47 -20.31
N PRO A 18 7.15 -5.57 -20.65
CA PRO A 18 8.57 -5.67 -20.37
C PRO A 18 9.34 -4.53 -21.06
N PRO A 19 10.40 -4.00 -20.44
CA PRO A 19 11.26 -3.01 -21.09
C PRO A 19 12.10 -3.69 -22.19
N GLY A 20 11.48 -3.86 -23.38
CA GLY A 20 12.05 -4.54 -24.55
C GLY A 20 11.20 -5.75 -25.00
N SER A 21 11.71 -6.51 -25.97
CA SER A 21 11.01 -7.69 -26.55
C SER A 21 11.36 -9.02 -25.87
N GLY A 22 11.92 -8.99 -24.66
CA GLY A 22 12.28 -10.20 -23.90
C GLY A 22 11.07 -10.92 -23.31
N PRO A 23 11.20 -12.20 -22.93
CA PRO A 23 10.12 -12.92 -22.26
C PRO A 23 9.82 -12.31 -20.89
N LEU A 24 8.56 -12.43 -20.49
CA LEU A 24 8.03 -12.02 -19.20
C LEU A 24 7.61 -13.26 -18.40
N LEU A 25 8.04 -13.35 -17.15
CA LEU A 25 7.62 -14.34 -16.19
C LEU A 25 6.86 -13.64 -15.06
N ASP A 26 5.54 -13.81 -15.04
CA ASP A 26 4.65 -13.24 -14.03
C ASP A 26 4.60 -14.14 -12.79
N LEU A 27 5.55 -13.94 -11.86
CA LEU A 27 5.56 -14.65 -10.58
C LEU A 27 4.52 -14.09 -9.60
N ASN A 28 3.99 -12.91 -9.88
CA ASN A 28 2.92 -12.33 -9.09
C ASN A 28 1.61 -13.08 -9.28
N ALA A 29 1.19 -13.29 -10.54
CA ALA A 29 0.00 -14.08 -10.86
C ALA A 29 0.09 -15.48 -10.24
N ALA A 30 1.24 -16.13 -10.42
CA ALA A 30 1.56 -17.42 -9.80
C ALA A 30 1.38 -17.44 -8.27
N PHE A 31 1.86 -16.39 -7.59
CA PHE A 31 1.77 -16.24 -6.13
C PHE A 31 0.31 -16.04 -5.68
N PHE A 32 -0.41 -15.15 -6.36
CA PHE A 32 -1.83 -14.89 -6.08
C PHE A 32 -2.69 -16.12 -6.33
N ASP A 33 -2.53 -16.81 -7.46
CA ASP A 33 -3.29 -18.02 -7.79
C ASP A 33 -3.07 -19.12 -6.74
N ARG A 34 -1.84 -19.26 -6.24
CA ARG A 34 -1.51 -20.27 -5.23
C ARG A 34 -2.07 -19.94 -3.86
N LEU A 35 -1.99 -18.67 -3.43
CA LEU A 35 -2.46 -18.27 -2.10
C LEU A 35 -3.97 -18.08 -2.04
N ALA A 36 -4.58 -17.60 -3.12
CA ALA A 36 -6.02 -17.43 -3.28
C ALA A 36 -6.68 -18.64 -3.96
N ASP A 37 -6.07 -19.83 -3.89
CA ASP A 37 -6.69 -21.06 -4.35
C ASP A 37 -7.95 -21.38 -3.51
N PRO A 38 -9.15 -21.49 -4.13
CA PRO A 38 -10.39 -21.77 -3.39
C PRO A 38 -10.35 -23.10 -2.65
N GLY A 39 -9.70 -24.13 -3.21
CA GLY A 39 -9.58 -25.46 -2.60
C GLY A 39 -8.81 -25.40 -1.28
N ARG A 40 -7.68 -24.69 -1.28
CA ARG A 40 -6.87 -24.43 -0.09
C ARG A 40 -7.64 -23.69 1.00
N LEU A 41 -8.43 -22.68 0.64
CA LEU A 41 -9.24 -21.92 1.60
C LEU A 41 -10.34 -22.77 2.23
N ARG A 42 -10.98 -23.65 1.44
CA ARG A 42 -11.95 -24.63 1.98
C ARG A 42 -11.29 -25.62 2.92
N ALA A 43 -10.18 -26.22 2.52
CA ALA A 43 -9.46 -27.17 3.35
C ALA A 43 -9.01 -26.55 4.68
N ALA A 44 -8.51 -25.31 4.65
CA ALA A 44 -8.16 -24.59 5.87
C ALA A 44 -9.39 -24.31 6.76
N ALA A 45 -10.52 -23.91 6.18
CA ALA A 45 -11.76 -23.70 6.91
C ALA A 45 -12.31 -25.02 7.49
N GLU A 46 -12.19 -26.14 6.79
CA GLU A 46 -12.59 -27.47 7.29
C GLU A 46 -11.71 -27.93 8.45
N CYS A 47 -10.40 -27.66 8.41
CA CYS A 47 -9.50 -27.97 9.54
C CYS A 47 -9.83 -27.14 10.79
N ASP A 48 -10.29 -25.90 10.63
CA ASP A 48 -10.66 -25.00 11.74
C ASP A 48 -12.11 -25.23 12.24
N ASP A 49 -12.93 -25.98 11.51
CA ASP A 49 -14.35 -26.25 11.84
C ASP A 49 -14.48 -27.39 12.86
N THR A 50 -14.16 -27.09 14.11
CA THR A 50 -14.26 -28.02 15.24
C THR A 50 -15.36 -27.62 16.23
N ALA A 51 -15.96 -28.59 16.91
CA ALA A 51 -17.06 -28.35 17.86
C ALA A 51 -16.68 -27.46 19.06
N ASP A 52 -15.37 -27.33 19.34
CA ASP A 52 -14.77 -26.54 20.41
C ASP A 52 -14.10 -25.25 19.89
N ALA A 53 -14.36 -24.84 18.65
CA ALA A 53 -13.79 -23.65 18.05
C ALA A 53 -14.17 -22.38 18.84
N ASP A 54 -13.16 -21.57 19.19
CA ASP A 54 -13.37 -20.23 19.72
C ASP A 54 -13.97 -19.29 18.65
N SER A 55 -14.28 -18.05 19.07
CA SER A 55 -14.87 -17.05 18.19
C SER A 55 -13.94 -16.73 17.01
N ASP A 56 -12.62 -16.71 17.21
CA ASP A 56 -11.65 -16.35 16.17
C ASP A 56 -11.53 -17.45 15.12
N ARG A 57 -11.50 -18.73 15.53
CA ARG A 57 -11.59 -19.89 14.64
C ARG A 57 -12.90 -19.88 13.88
N SER A 58 -14.02 -19.70 14.56
CA SER A 58 -15.34 -19.63 13.94
C SER A 58 -15.41 -18.57 12.84
N LEU A 59 -14.84 -17.38 13.09
CA LEU A 59 -14.74 -16.33 12.08
C LEU A 59 -13.86 -16.73 10.90
N ARG A 60 -12.72 -17.38 11.13
CA ARG A 60 -11.85 -17.88 10.04
C ARG A 60 -12.55 -18.92 9.17
N VAL A 61 -13.36 -19.80 9.76
CA VAL A 61 -14.17 -20.77 9.00
C VAL A 61 -15.16 -20.03 8.09
N VAL A 62 -15.92 -19.09 8.64
CA VAL A 62 -16.92 -18.31 7.88
C VAL A 62 -16.27 -17.52 6.76
N PHE A 63 -15.22 -16.75 7.06
CA PHE A 63 -14.54 -15.94 6.05
C PHE A 63 -13.77 -16.78 5.02
N GLY A 64 -13.19 -17.92 5.43
CA GLY A 64 -12.53 -18.86 4.52
C GLY A 64 -13.50 -19.45 3.50
N ARG A 65 -14.66 -19.93 3.97
CA ARG A 65 -15.73 -20.43 3.09
C ARG A 65 -16.29 -19.35 2.17
N ALA A 66 -16.53 -18.15 2.70
CA ALA A 66 -17.02 -17.02 1.91
C ALA A 66 -16.01 -16.60 0.84
N ALA A 67 -14.73 -16.48 1.18
CA ALA A 67 -13.67 -16.14 0.24
C ALA A 67 -13.54 -17.20 -0.86
N ALA A 68 -13.54 -18.49 -0.52
CA ALA A 68 -13.52 -19.57 -1.50
C ALA A 68 -14.71 -19.51 -2.47
N ALA A 69 -15.92 -19.31 -1.95
CA ALA A 69 -17.13 -19.16 -2.77
C ALA A 69 -17.10 -17.91 -3.67
N VAL A 70 -16.43 -16.84 -3.23
CA VAL A 70 -16.19 -15.66 -4.08
C VAL A 70 -15.20 -15.98 -5.20
N LEU A 71 -14.09 -16.64 -4.88
CA LEU A 71 -13.00 -16.89 -5.82
C LEU A 71 -13.35 -17.92 -6.90
N ASP A 72 -14.28 -18.83 -6.63
CA ASP A 72 -14.87 -19.74 -7.63
C ASP A 72 -15.73 -19.04 -8.68
N ARG A 73 -16.25 -17.83 -8.36
CA ARG A 73 -17.04 -17.08 -9.33
C ARG A 73 -16.12 -16.51 -10.41
N PRO A 74 -16.58 -16.48 -11.68
CA PRO A 74 -15.80 -15.89 -12.77
C PRO A 74 -15.69 -14.37 -12.68
N ALA A 75 -16.55 -13.71 -11.88
CA ALA A 75 -16.58 -12.26 -11.73
C ALA A 75 -15.25 -11.71 -11.15
N ARG A 76 -14.78 -10.61 -11.75
CA ARG A 76 -13.58 -9.86 -11.33
C ARG A 76 -14.02 -8.51 -10.78
N ASP A 77 -14.44 -8.53 -9.52
CA ASP A 77 -15.03 -7.39 -8.82
C ASP A 77 -14.35 -7.14 -7.46
N ASP A 78 -14.80 -6.12 -6.74
CA ASP A 78 -14.33 -5.79 -5.40
C ASP A 78 -14.44 -6.96 -4.42
N ALA A 79 -15.46 -7.81 -4.57
CA ALA A 79 -15.61 -8.98 -3.71
C ALA A 79 -14.46 -9.95 -3.93
N ARG A 80 -14.05 -10.17 -5.18
CA ARG A 80 -12.86 -10.98 -5.51
C ARG A 80 -11.59 -10.39 -4.91
N LEU A 81 -11.37 -9.07 -5.02
CA LEU A 81 -10.22 -8.40 -4.38
C LEU A 81 -10.23 -8.59 -2.86
N ARG A 82 -11.38 -8.45 -2.21
CA ARG A 82 -11.53 -8.71 -0.76
C ARG A 82 -11.23 -10.17 -0.41
N ALA A 83 -11.67 -11.12 -1.22
CA ALA A 83 -11.39 -12.54 -1.03
C ALA A 83 -9.90 -12.87 -1.20
N ILE A 84 -9.23 -12.28 -2.19
CA ILE A 84 -7.78 -12.35 -2.35
C ILE A 84 -7.08 -11.76 -1.11
N GLY A 85 -7.51 -10.58 -0.65
CA GLY A 85 -6.98 -9.94 0.55
C GLY A 85 -7.15 -10.79 1.81
N TYR A 86 -8.26 -11.51 1.96
CA TYR A 86 -8.43 -12.49 3.02
C TYR A 86 -7.43 -13.65 2.90
N ALA A 87 -7.29 -14.22 1.70
CA ALA A 87 -6.39 -15.34 1.46
C ALA A 87 -4.92 -14.99 1.79
N LEU A 88 -4.49 -13.79 1.39
CA LEU A 88 -3.17 -13.26 1.74
C LEU A 88 -3.00 -13.10 3.25
N ARG A 89 -3.97 -12.48 3.94
CA ARG A 89 -3.92 -12.36 5.41
C ARG A 89 -3.83 -13.71 6.10
N ALA A 90 -4.63 -14.69 5.66
CA ALA A 90 -4.60 -16.04 6.21
C ALA A 90 -3.22 -16.71 6.00
N ALA A 91 -2.61 -16.53 4.81
CA ALA A 91 -1.27 -17.05 4.53
C ALA A 91 -0.17 -16.35 5.37
N GLY A 92 -0.23 -15.02 5.50
CA GLY A 92 0.72 -14.23 6.30
C GLY A 92 0.56 -14.41 7.80
N ALA A 93 -0.63 -14.79 8.29
CA ALA A 93 -0.86 -15.06 9.71
C ALA A 93 0.02 -16.21 10.23
N ALA A 94 0.29 -17.21 9.39
CA ALA A 94 1.14 -18.35 9.73
C ALA A 94 2.64 -18.12 9.44
N ASP A 95 3.01 -17.04 8.75
CA ASP A 95 4.40 -16.76 8.39
C ASP A 95 5.13 -16.04 9.54
N PRO A 96 6.36 -16.46 9.90
CA PRO A 96 7.10 -15.89 11.02
C PRO A 96 7.74 -14.53 10.74
N ALA A 97 7.78 -14.08 9.48
CA ALA A 97 8.58 -12.95 9.04
C ALA A 97 7.75 -11.81 8.45
N ILE A 98 6.66 -12.12 7.75
CA ILE A 98 5.85 -11.13 7.03
C ILE A 98 4.35 -11.31 7.30
N GLU A 99 3.66 -10.18 7.37
CA GLU A 99 2.21 -10.08 7.29
C GLU A 99 1.82 -9.55 5.92
N LEU A 100 0.76 -10.12 5.34
CA LEU A 100 0.30 -9.77 3.99
C LEU A 100 -1.11 -9.19 4.03
N SER A 101 -1.33 -8.12 3.27
CA SER A 101 -2.65 -7.70 2.80
C SER A 101 -2.62 -7.56 1.27
N LEU A 102 -3.76 -7.26 0.66
CA LEU A 102 -3.86 -7.10 -0.80
C LEU A 102 -2.92 -6.01 -1.33
N ASP A 103 -2.77 -4.95 -0.57
CA ASP A 103 -2.14 -3.68 -0.90
C ASP A 103 -0.94 -3.36 -0.01
N ASP A 104 -0.58 -4.24 0.93
CA ASP A 104 0.50 -4.02 1.90
C ASP A 104 1.25 -5.30 2.26
N LEU A 105 2.51 -5.09 2.63
CA LEU A 105 3.33 -6.09 3.30
C LEU A 105 3.98 -5.41 4.50
N ARG A 106 3.85 -6.05 5.66
CA ARG A 106 4.52 -5.62 6.89
C ARG A 106 5.52 -6.66 7.33
N LEU A 107 6.70 -6.20 7.72
CA LEU A 107 7.68 -7.07 8.37
C LEU A 107 7.24 -7.25 9.82
N ARG A 108 7.21 -8.48 10.31
CA ARG A 108 6.96 -8.75 11.74
C ARG A 108 8.10 -8.22 12.61
N GLY A 109 9.32 -8.28 12.09
CA GLY A 109 10.50 -7.66 12.68
C GLY A 109 10.98 -6.50 11.82
N GLY A 110 10.84 -5.27 12.32
CA GLY A 110 11.44 -4.09 11.71
C GLY A 110 10.59 -3.42 10.64
N THR A 111 11.23 -2.86 9.60
CA THR A 111 10.59 -2.03 8.58
C THR A 111 11.17 -2.23 7.18
N THR A 112 10.35 -2.06 6.14
CA THR A 112 10.80 -2.07 4.72
C THR A 112 11.78 -0.93 4.41
N GLN A 113 11.92 0.04 5.31
CA GLN A 113 12.90 1.13 5.22
C GLN A 113 14.32 0.72 5.67
N SER A 114 14.47 -0.45 6.29
CA SER A 114 15.75 -1.02 6.73
C SER A 114 16.12 -2.19 5.82
N SER A 115 17.23 -2.08 5.10
CA SER A 115 17.69 -3.16 4.23
C SER A 115 18.01 -4.44 5.00
N ALA A 116 18.52 -4.32 6.23
CA ALA A 116 18.80 -5.45 7.10
C ALA A 116 17.52 -6.19 7.48
N ASP A 117 16.44 -5.46 7.79
CA ASP A 117 15.15 -6.05 8.18
C ASP A 117 14.51 -6.74 6.97
N VAL A 118 14.57 -6.12 5.79
CA VAL A 118 14.10 -6.73 4.53
C VAL A 118 14.86 -8.03 4.23
N VAL A 119 16.19 -8.04 4.38
CA VAL A 119 17.01 -9.24 4.15
C VAL A 119 16.71 -10.32 5.17
N ALA A 120 16.55 -9.96 6.44
CA ALA A 120 16.15 -10.89 7.49
C ALA A 120 14.78 -11.52 7.18
N ALA A 121 13.79 -10.70 6.82
CA ALA A 121 12.46 -11.17 6.46
C ALA A 121 12.47 -12.08 5.22
N ALA A 122 13.20 -11.70 4.17
CA ALA A 122 13.37 -12.50 2.95
C ALA A 122 14.05 -13.86 3.23
N THR A 123 14.85 -13.96 4.29
CA THR A 123 15.49 -15.21 4.72
C THR A 123 14.53 -16.11 5.50
N ALA A 124 13.73 -15.49 6.37
CA ALA A 124 12.91 -16.20 7.33
C ALA A 124 11.55 -16.63 6.76
N THR A 125 11.02 -15.92 5.75
CA THR A 125 9.75 -16.30 5.12
C THR A 125 9.91 -17.52 4.20
N GLY A 126 8.99 -18.47 4.35
CA GLY A 126 8.86 -19.60 3.43
C GLY A 126 7.92 -19.31 2.25
N LEU A 127 7.21 -18.17 2.28
CA LEU A 127 6.09 -17.92 1.37
C LEU A 127 6.51 -17.77 -0.10
N PHE A 128 7.72 -17.29 -0.38
CA PHE A 128 8.20 -17.08 -1.76
C PHE A 128 8.90 -18.30 -2.38
N GLY A 129 9.06 -19.40 -1.63
CA GLY A 129 9.79 -20.60 -2.07
C GLY A 129 9.33 -21.15 -3.43
N PRO A 130 8.01 -21.38 -3.64
CA PRO A 130 7.52 -21.87 -4.93
C PRO A 130 7.84 -20.95 -6.11
N GLU A 131 7.78 -19.62 -5.92
CA GLU A 131 8.09 -18.66 -6.97
C GLU A 131 9.60 -18.56 -7.23
N VAL A 132 10.43 -18.73 -6.19
CA VAL A 132 11.89 -18.87 -6.33
C VAL A 132 12.25 -20.09 -7.18
N GLU A 133 11.61 -21.24 -6.97
CA GLU A 133 11.88 -22.45 -7.75
C GLU A 133 11.41 -22.31 -9.20
N ARG A 134 10.23 -21.71 -9.43
CA ARG A 134 9.76 -21.38 -10.79
C ARG A 134 10.73 -20.45 -11.52
N LEU A 135 11.24 -19.44 -10.81
CA LEU A 135 12.26 -18.54 -11.36
C LEU A 135 13.53 -19.29 -11.75
N ARG A 136 14.05 -20.16 -10.89
CA ARG A 136 15.26 -20.96 -11.17
C ARG A 136 15.08 -21.85 -12.40
N ALA A 137 13.93 -22.50 -12.52
CA ALA A 137 13.62 -23.35 -13.67
C ALA A 137 13.56 -22.56 -14.99
N ALA A 138 12.98 -21.35 -14.97
CA ALA A 138 12.92 -20.48 -16.15
C ALA A 138 14.26 -19.81 -16.47
N ALA A 139 15.02 -19.41 -15.44
CA ALA A 139 16.30 -18.74 -15.57
C ALA A 139 17.44 -19.77 -15.72
N GLY A 140 17.48 -20.42 -16.89
CA GLY A 140 18.56 -21.35 -17.27
C GLY A 140 19.98 -20.76 -17.12
N PRO A 141 21.03 -21.60 -17.19
CA PRO A 141 22.42 -21.16 -17.00
C PRO A 141 22.80 -20.00 -17.93
N GLY A 142 23.36 -18.93 -17.37
CA GLY A 142 23.78 -17.74 -18.14
C GLY A 142 22.66 -16.75 -18.49
N THR A 143 21.39 -17.06 -18.19
CA THR A 143 20.29 -16.10 -18.34
C THR A 143 20.41 -15.00 -17.28
N ARG A 144 20.36 -13.74 -17.72
CA ARG A 144 20.20 -12.57 -16.85
C ARG A 144 18.73 -12.34 -16.57
N VAL A 145 18.42 -11.90 -15.35
CA VAL A 145 17.04 -11.68 -14.89
C VAL A 145 16.86 -10.23 -14.50
N ALA A 146 15.87 -9.56 -15.08
CA ALA A 146 15.44 -8.22 -14.68
C ALA A 146 14.21 -8.35 -13.78
N VAL A 147 14.35 -8.02 -12.49
CA VAL A 147 13.25 -8.01 -11.51
C VAL A 147 12.64 -6.63 -11.47
N LEU A 148 11.33 -6.54 -11.71
CA LEU A 148 10.60 -5.29 -11.69
C LEU A 148 10.13 -4.93 -10.27
N VAL A 149 10.76 -3.93 -9.66
CA VAL A 149 10.50 -3.43 -8.31
C VAL A 149 9.94 -2.01 -8.40
N ASP A 150 8.63 -1.90 -8.24
CA ASP A 150 7.83 -0.67 -8.24
C ASP A 150 7.50 -0.16 -6.82
N THR A 151 7.41 -1.04 -5.82
CA THR A 151 7.07 -0.70 -4.43
C THR A 151 8.05 -1.32 -3.43
N ASP A 152 8.04 -0.83 -2.19
CA ASP A 152 8.84 -1.39 -1.09
C ASP A 152 8.35 -2.79 -0.67
N GLN A 153 7.07 -3.09 -0.89
CA GLN A 153 6.44 -4.37 -0.54
C GLN A 153 7.03 -5.55 -1.33
N GLN A 154 7.58 -5.28 -2.51
CA GLN A 154 8.22 -6.29 -3.37
C GLN A 154 9.67 -6.59 -2.96
N LEU A 155 10.27 -5.80 -2.06
CA LEU A 155 11.69 -5.94 -1.71
C LEU A 155 12.04 -7.32 -1.12
N PRO A 156 11.25 -7.91 -0.20
CA PRO A 156 11.57 -9.24 0.32
C PRO A 156 11.64 -10.31 -0.78
N ALA A 157 10.68 -10.30 -1.72
CA ALA A 157 10.68 -11.23 -2.85
C ALA A 157 11.86 -10.97 -3.82
N ALA A 158 12.14 -9.70 -4.14
CA ALA A 158 13.28 -9.32 -4.98
C ALA A 158 14.62 -9.75 -4.37
N VAL A 159 14.79 -9.63 -3.04
CA VAL A 159 15.96 -10.13 -2.31
C VAL A 159 16.03 -11.65 -2.36
N ALA A 160 14.92 -12.36 -2.15
CA ALA A 160 14.87 -13.82 -2.25
C ALA A 160 15.30 -14.30 -3.65
N PHE A 161 14.82 -13.66 -4.72
CA PHE A 161 15.23 -13.95 -6.10
C PHE A 161 16.71 -13.67 -6.36
N THR A 162 17.21 -12.55 -5.85
CA THR A 162 18.62 -12.17 -5.96
C THR A 162 19.53 -13.21 -5.32
N ARG A 163 19.18 -13.66 -4.11
CA ARG A 163 19.92 -14.72 -3.41
C ARG A 163 19.84 -16.07 -4.12
N ALA A 164 18.68 -16.38 -4.70
CA ALA A 164 18.44 -17.65 -5.35
C ALA A 164 19.22 -17.82 -6.67
N LEU A 165 19.43 -16.72 -7.40
CA LEU A 165 20.11 -16.71 -8.70
C LEU A 165 21.57 -16.26 -8.64
N GLY A 166 21.93 -15.49 -7.61
CA GLY A 166 23.21 -14.79 -7.49
C GLY A 166 23.13 -13.35 -8.02
N PRO A 167 23.70 -12.35 -7.31
CA PRO A 167 23.51 -10.93 -7.59
C PRO A 167 23.99 -10.51 -8.99
N GLU A 168 25.11 -11.07 -9.47
CA GLU A 168 25.69 -10.77 -10.79
C GLU A 168 24.79 -11.14 -11.98
N ARG A 169 23.79 -12.01 -11.76
CA ARG A 169 22.82 -12.41 -12.78
C ARG A 169 21.55 -11.57 -12.75
N VAL A 170 21.40 -10.71 -11.74
CA VAL A 170 20.15 -10.00 -11.44
C VAL A 170 20.33 -8.51 -11.67
N GLU A 171 19.37 -7.96 -12.41
CA GLU A 171 19.15 -6.52 -12.56
C GLU A 171 17.84 -6.18 -11.83
N TRP A 172 17.84 -5.13 -11.02
CA TRP A 172 16.60 -4.55 -10.49
C TRP A 172 16.24 -3.32 -11.34
N THR A 173 14.99 -3.25 -11.73
CA THR A 173 14.40 -2.14 -12.49
C THR A 173 13.05 -1.77 -11.88
N GLY A 174 12.37 -0.74 -12.38
CA GLY A 174 11.06 -0.32 -11.87
C GLY A 174 11.10 1.00 -11.12
N ARG A 175 9.92 1.47 -10.69
CA ARG A 175 9.73 2.79 -10.08
C ARG A 175 10.45 2.94 -8.76
N TYR A 176 10.52 1.89 -7.95
CA TYR A 176 11.22 1.93 -6.67
C TYR A 176 12.72 2.14 -6.91
N VAL A 177 13.28 1.49 -7.93
CA VAL A 177 14.68 1.66 -8.33
C VAL A 177 14.94 3.04 -8.92
N VAL A 178 14.03 3.59 -9.73
CA VAL A 178 14.12 4.97 -10.22
C VAL A 178 14.20 5.95 -9.05
N ARG A 179 13.36 5.78 -8.03
CA ARG A 179 13.26 6.71 -6.89
C ARG A 179 14.40 6.54 -5.87
N TYR A 180 14.80 5.31 -5.59
CA TYR A 180 15.70 4.98 -4.47
C TYR A 180 17.02 4.34 -4.90
N GLY A 181 17.35 4.33 -6.19
CA GLY A 181 18.56 3.67 -6.73
C GLY A 181 19.87 4.09 -6.04
N ALA A 182 20.01 5.36 -5.66
CA ALA A 182 21.18 5.85 -4.93
C ALA A 182 21.29 5.35 -3.48
N ALA A 183 20.17 5.03 -2.84
CA ALA A 183 20.16 4.39 -1.52
C ALA A 183 20.41 2.88 -1.67
N LEU A 184 19.75 2.24 -2.63
CA LEU A 184 19.90 0.81 -2.94
C LEU A 184 21.35 0.45 -3.30
N SER A 185 22.06 1.31 -4.03
CA SER A 185 23.46 1.06 -4.39
C SER A 185 24.43 1.01 -3.20
N ARG A 186 24.01 1.49 -2.03
CA ARG A 186 24.81 1.45 -0.78
C ARG A 186 24.54 0.21 0.06
N VAL A 187 23.53 -0.59 -0.29
CA VAL A 187 23.14 -1.79 0.46
C VAL A 187 24.16 -2.92 0.19
N PRO A 188 24.87 -3.42 1.22
CA PRO A 188 25.90 -4.44 1.03
C PRO A 188 25.39 -5.73 0.38
N GLU A 189 24.16 -6.14 0.71
CA GLU A 189 23.52 -7.37 0.22
C GLU A 189 23.11 -7.29 -1.25
N LEU A 190 23.07 -6.08 -1.82
CA LEU A 190 22.82 -5.85 -3.24
C LEU A 190 24.12 -5.66 -4.04
N ARG A 191 25.29 -5.87 -3.43
CA ARG A 191 26.57 -5.79 -4.15
C ARG A 191 26.58 -6.82 -5.30
N GLY A 192 26.84 -6.34 -6.51
CA GLY A 192 26.80 -7.13 -7.74
C GLY A 192 25.47 -7.07 -8.49
N VAL A 193 24.38 -6.63 -7.85
CA VAL A 193 23.10 -6.38 -8.52
C VAL A 193 23.23 -5.14 -9.39
N ARG A 194 22.81 -5.26 -10.66
CA ARG A 194 22.71 -4.09 -11.52
C ARG A 194 21.43 -3.32 -11.21
N LEU A 195 21.53 -2.03 -10.92
CA LEU A 195 20.35 -1.17 -10.76
C LEU A 195 20.11 -0.39 -12.06
N ARG A 196 18.94 -0.58 -12.67
CA ARG A 196 18.52 0.14 -13.86
C ARG A 196 17.34 1.04 -13.51
N ALA A 197 17.56 2.35 -13.58
CA ALA A 197 16.50 3.35 -13.38
C ALA A 197 15.58 3.42 -14.62
N LEU A 198 14.75 2.39 -14.81
CA LEU A 198 13.77 2.31 -15.87
C LEU A 198 12.46 1.74 -15.32
N ALA A 199 11.39 2.53 -15.37
CA ALA A 199 10.04 2.06 -15.07
C ALA A 199 9.41 1.41 -16.31
N ALA A 200 8.65 0.33 -16.10
CA ALA A 200 7.85 -0.28 -17.14
C ALA A 200 6.46 0.38 -17.19
N PRO A 201 5.89 0.61 -18.40
CA PRO A 201 4.50 1.01 -18.52
C PRO A 201 3.56 -0.01 -17.88
N ARG A 202 2.47 0.48 -17.29
CA ARG A 202 1.44 -0.32 -16.64
C ARG A 202 0.11 -0.08 -17.31
N THR A 203 -0.62 -1.13 -17.58
CA THR A 203 -2.01 -1.06 -18.02
C THR A 203 -2.91 -1.73 -17.01
N VAL A 204 -4.14 -1.25 -16.91
CA VAL A 204 -5.18 -1.94 -16.13
C VAL A 204 -5.64 -3.13 -16.94
N ARG A 205 -5.62 -4.31 -16.34
CA ARG A 205 -6.07 -5.54 -16.99
C ARG A 205 -7.55 -5.42 -17.33
N THR A 206 -7.91 -5.74 -18.57
CA THR A 206 -9.28 -5.63 -19.09
C THR A 206 -10.30 -6.47 -18.32
N GLU A 207 -9.86 -7.60 -17.76
CA GLU A 207 -10.69 -8.45 -16.91
C GLU A 207 -11.25 -7.75 -15.67
N TRP A 208 -10.64 -6.64 -15.22
CA TRP A 208 -11.13 -5.80 -14.12
C TRP A 208 -12.05 -4.65 -14.57
N GLY A 209 -12.56 -4.71 -15.80
CA GLY A 209 -13.58 -3.80 -16.31
C GLY A 209 -13.05 -2.48 -16.89
N ALA A 210 -11.73 -2.33 -17.01
CA ALA A 210 -11.13 -1.20 -17.71
C ALA A 210 -11.18 -1.39 -19.23
N PRO A 211 -11.35 -0.31 -20.02
CA PRO A 211 -11.13 -0.37 -21.46
C PRO A 211 -9.74 -0.90 -21.81
N ASP A 212 -9.63 -1.62 -22.93
CA ASP A 212 -8.36 -2.16 -23.40
C ASP A 212 -7.32 -1.05 -23.60
N GLY A 213 -6.08 -1.33 -23.16
CA GLY A 213 -4.98 -0.37 -23.20
C GLY A 213 -5.08 0.81 -22.20
N THR A 214 -5.99 0.77 -21.22
CA THR A 214 -6.06 1.83 -20.19
C THR A 214 -4.76 1.89 -19.39
N THR A 215 -4.01 2.98 -19.52
CA THR A 215 -2.71 3.13 -18.85
C THR A 215 -2.91 3.51 -17.38
N TRP A 216 -2.14 2.90 -16.48
CA TRP A 216 -2.14 3.24 -15.05
C TRP A 216 -1.05 4.27 -14.71
N LEU A 217 -1.49 5.46 -14.29
CA LEU A 217 -0.63 6.60 -14.00
C LEU A 217 -0.54 6.87 -12.50
N THR A 218 0.66 7.19 -12.04
CA THR A 218 0.89 7.69 -10.68
C THR A 218 1.68 9.01 -10.66
N ASP A 219 2.03 9.53 -11.84
CA ASP A 219 2.69 10.82 -12.06
C ASP A 219 2.12 11.43 -13.34
N ALA A 220 1.87 12.73 -13.34
CA ALA A 220 1.40 13.46 -14.51
C ALA A 220 2.40 13.38 -15.69
N ALA A 221 3.71 13.28 -15.42
CA ALA A 221 4.74 13.17 -16.43
C ALA A 221 4.69 11.85 -17.23
N GLU A 222 3.95 10.84 -16.75
CA GLU A 222 3.77 9.57 -17.45
C GLU A 222 2.70 9.64 -18.54
N TRP A 223 1.79 10.61 -18.47
CA TRP A 223 0.71 10.74 -19.42
C TRP A 223 1.24 10.97 -20.85
N ARG A 224 0.55 10.38 -21.83
CA ARG A 224 0.80 10.58 -23.26
C ARG A 224 -0.55 10.83 -23.95
N PRO A 225 -0.62 11.73 -24.94
CA PRO A 225 -1.86 11.99 -25.68
C PRO A 225 -2.43 10.74 -26.37
N GLY A 226 -3.76 10.67 -26.46
CA GLY A 226 -4.46 9.73 -27.33
C GLY A 226 -4.77 8.36 -26.75
N GLY A 227 -4.73 8.20 -25.42
CA GLY A 227 -5.01 6.92 -24.75
C GLY A 227 -5.78 7.11 -23.44
N ALA A 228 -6.74 6.22 -23.20
CA ALA A 228 -7.44 6.15 -21.93
C ALA A 228 -6.46 5.88 -20.78
N TRP A 229 -6.70 6.48 -19.62
CA TRP A 229 -5.89 6.22 -18.43
C TRP A 229 -6.71 6.22 -17.16
N ALA A 230 -6.20 5.56 -16.14
CA ALA A 230 -6.68 5.64 -14.77
C ALA A 230 -5.47 5.85 -13.84
N GLY A 231 -5.67 6.37 -12.64
CA GLY A 231 -4.51 6.63 -11.79
C GLY A 231 -4.76 6.93 -10.34
N TRP A 232 -3.64 6.98 -9.61
CA TRP A 232 -3.58 7.34 -8.21
C TRP A 232 -2.43 8.32 -7.97
N MET A 233 -2.72 9.55 -7.56
CA MET A 233 -1.69 10.58 -7.33
C MET A 233 -2.08 11.60 -6.25
N ASP A 234 -1.21 12.57 -5.97
CA ASP A 234 -1.56 13.72 -5.14
C ASP A 234 -2.56 14.65 -5.87
N PRO A 235 -3.47 15.31 -5.14
CA PRO A 235 -4.51 16.15 -5.75
C PRO A 235 -3.93 17.35 -6.49
N SER A 236 -2.79 17.89 -6.03
CA SER A 236 -2.02 18.95 -6.69
C SER A 236 -1.50 18.52 -8.06
N VAL A 237 -0.98 17.29 -8.17
CA VAL A 237 -0.48 16.69 -9.41
C VAL A 237 -1.63 16.46 -10.38
N ALA A 238 -2.76 15.93 -9.90
CA ALA A 238 -3.95 15.76 -10.70
C ALA A 238 -4.51 17.09 -11.22
N ALA A 239 -4.53 18.12 -10.37
CA ALA A 239 -5.01 19.45 -10.75
C ALA A 239 -4.12 20.11 -11.83
N ALA A 240 -2.82 19.77 -11.87
CA ALA A 240 -1.87 20.29 -12.85
C ALA A 240 -1.96 19.60 -14.24
N LEU A 241 -2.71 18.50 -14.38
CA LEU A 241 -2.93 17.85 -15.68
C LEU A 241 -3.66 18.80 -16.65
N SER A 242 -3.38 18.65 -17.95
CA SER A 242 -4.09 19.39 -18.99
C SER A 242 -5.54 18.92 -19.11
N ASP A 243 -6.43 19.76 -19.67
CA ASP A 243 -7.81 19.37 -19.93
C ASP A 243 -7.90 18.22 -20.95
N GLU A 244 -6.95 18.13 -21.87
CA GLU A 244 -6.83 16.98 -22.77
C GLU A 244 -6.56 15.70 -21.99
N ALA A 245 -5.61 15.72 -21.05
CA ALA A 245 -5.33 14.57 -20.21
C ALA A 245 -6.55 14.18 -19.36
N LEU A 246 -7.22 15.14 -18.73
CA LEU A 246 -8.38 14.85 -17.88
C LEU A 246 -9.60 14.29 -18.64
N LYS A 247 -9.76 14.64 -19.93
CA LYS A 247 -10.81 14.06 -20.79
C LYS A 247 -10.61 12.56 -21.04
N ASP A 248 -9.36 12.11 -21.11
CA ASP A 248 -9.01 10.71 -21.32
C ASP A 248 -9.01 9.88 -20.02
N CYS A 249 -9.25 10.52 -18.87
CA CYS A 249 -9.31 9.87 -17.58
C CYS A 249 -10.57 8.99 -17.46
N ARG A 250 -10.37 7.73 -17.06
CA ARG A 250 -11.42 6.72 -16.81
C ARG A 250 -11.65 6.44 -15.32
N GLY A 251 -10.78 6.93 -14.46
CA GLY A 251 -10.93 6.84 -13.01
C GLY A 251 -9.70 7.40 -12.30
N LEU A 252 -9.92 8.18 -11.25
CA LEU A 252 -8.85 8.85 -10.51
C LEU A 252 -9.05 8.70 -9.01
N THR A 253 -8.02 8.22 -8.33
CA THR A 253 -7.90 8.29 -6.87
C THR A 253 -6.89 9.37 -6.50
N VAL A 254 -7.26 10.26 -5.58
CA VAL A 254 -6.35 11.28 -5.03
C VAL A 254 -6.01 11.01 -3.58
N THR A 255 -4.76 11.26 -3.19
CA THR A 255 -4.30 11.06 -1.81
C THR A 255 -4.50 12.34 -1.00
N VAL A 256 -5.37 12.32 0.01
CA VAL A 256 -5.75 13.52 0.77
C VAL A 256 -5.29 13.40 2.22
N ALA A 257 -4.47 14.35 2.68
CA ALA A 257 -3.97 14.39 4.05
C ALA A 257 -4.90 15.13 5.02
N GLY A 258 -5.79 16.00 4.53
CA GLY A 258 -6.74 16.73 5.35
C GLY A 258 -7.41 17.90 4.61
N PRO A 259 -8.28 18.66 5.30
CA PRO A 259 -8.93 19.82 4.73
C PRO A 259 -7.96 20.99 4.45
N GLY A 260 -8.19 21.68 3.35
CA GLY A 260 -7.50 22.91 2.97
C GLY A 260 -7.82 24.08 3.90
N GLY A 261 -6.95 25.08 3.91
CA GLY A 261 -7.14 26.31 4.69
C GLY A 261 -7.97 27.38 3.96
N GLY A 262 -8.27 27.14 2.68
CA GLY A 262 -9.00 28.03 1.79
C GLY A 262 -10.51 27.73 1.69
N PRO A 263 -11.11 27.90 0.50
CA PRO A 263 -12.56 27.78 0.31
C PRO A 263 -13.08 26.36 0.55
N PRO A 264 -14.40 26.19 0.77
CA PRO A 264 -15.02 24.87 0.89
C PRO A 264 -14.67 23.97 -0.31
N GLY A 265 -14.20 22.76 -0.04
CA GLY A 265 -13.77 21.80 -1.08
C GLY A 265 -12.26 21.79 -1.37
N GLU A 266 -11.50 22.74 -0.82
CA GLU A 266 -10.05 22.68 -0.82
C GLU A 266 -9.56 21.56 0.11
N VAL A 267 -8.59 20.79 -0.34
CA VAL A 267 -7.91 19.74 0.42
C VAL A 267 -6.40 19.90 0.30
N VAL A 268 -5.67 19.24 1.19
CA VAL A 268 -4.20 19.17 1.14
C VAL A 268 -3.76 17.76 0.78
N GLY A 269 -2.84 17.63 -0.18
CA GLY A 269 -2.22 16.35 -0.55
C GLY A 269 -1.22 15.82 0.47
N ALA A 270 -0.70 14.62 0.23
CA ALA A 270 0.43 14.06 1.00
C ALA A 270 1.71 14.88 0.81
N ASP A 271 1.85 15.57 -0.33
CA ASP A 271 2.90 16.55 -0.61
C ASP A 271 2.76 17.87 0.20
N GLY A 272 1.60 18.09 0.82
CA GLY A 272 1.29 19.31 1.57
C GLY A 272 0.87 20.49 0.70
N VAL A 273 0.60 20.26 -0.59
CA VAL A 273 0.14 21.30 -1.51
C VAL A 273 -1.39 21.31 -1.53
N PRO A 274 -2.04 22.47 -1.36
CA PRO A 274 -3.50 22.57 -1.44
C PRO A 274 -3.99 22.41 -2.88
N ALA A 275 -5.18 21.82 -3.03
CA ALA A 275 -5.87 21.65 -4.31
C ALA A 275 -7.39 21.65 -4.11
N ASP A 276 -8.12 22.17 -5.09
CA ASP A 276 -9.59 22.20 -5.10
C ASP A 276 -10.13 20.94 -5.81
N LEU A 277 -10.72 20.02 -5.03
CA LEU A 277 -11.28 18.79 -5.59
C LEU A 277 -12.57 19.03 -6.37
N ALA A 278 -13.34 20.06 -6.05
CA ALA A 278 -14.56 20.39 -6.80
C ALA A 278 -14.20 20.92 -8.19
N ALA A 279 -13.17 21.78 -8.27
CA ALA A 279 -12.63 22.25 -9.54
C ALA A 279 -12.03 21.09 -10.37
N LEU A 280 -11.31 20.16 -9.74
CA LEU A 280 -10.82 18.96 -10.41
C LEU A 280 -11.97 18.08 -10.92
N ARG A 281 -13.01 17.85 -10.10
CA ARG A 281 -14.18 17.06 -10.47
C ARG A 281 -14.90 17.64 -11.69
N ALA A 282 -15.03 18.97 -11.76
CA ALA A 282 -15.67 19.66 -12.86
C ALA A 282 -14.94 19.53 -14.21
N ARG A 283 -13.64 19.20 -14.19
CA ARG A 283 -12.80 19.01 -15.39
C ARG A 283 -12.76 17.57 -15.88
N LEU A 284 -13.19 16.61 -15.06
CA LEU A 284 -13.26 15.19 -15.41
C LEU A 284 -14.54 14.87 -16.18
N ASP A 285 -14.50 13.79 -16.97
CA ASP A 285 -15.70 13.17 -17.52
C ASP A 285 -16.69 12.82 -16.37
N PRO A 286 -17.99 13.15 -16.48
CA PRO A 286 -18.98 12.79 -15.47
C PRO A 286 -19.04 11.28 -15.15
N ALA A 287 -18.73 10.41 -16.11
CA ALA A 287 -18.69 8.96 -15.92
C ALA A 287 -17.39 8.48 -15.23
N ALA A 288 -16.31 9.28 -15.24
CA ALA A 288 -15.06 8.93 -14.58
C ALA A 288 -15.19 9.13 -13.06
N PRO A 289 -15.05 8.08 -12.23
CA PRO A 289 -15.09 8.22 -10.78
C PRO A 289 -13.87 9.01 -10.29
N LEU A 290 -14.12 9.97 -9.40
CA LEU A 290 -13.10 10.61 -8.58
C LEU A 290 -13.25 10.12 -7.14
N ARG A 291 -12.19 9.53 -6.61
CA ARG A 291 -12.16 9.01 -5.24
C ARG A 291 -11.02 9.63 -4.45
N ALA A 292 -11.17 9.72 -3.13
CA ALA A 292 -10.14 10.21 -2.23
C ALA A 292 -9.71 9.12 -1.25
N ASP A 293 -8.42 8.85 -1.18
CA ASP A 293 -7.80 8.03 -0.14
C ASP A 293 -7.27 8.93 0.98
N VAL A 294 -7.81 8.78 2.18
CA VAL A 294 -7.55 9.69 3.30
C VAL A 294 -6.37 9.22 4.11
N VAL A 295 -5.37 10.08 4.24
CA VAL A 295 -4.14 9.78 4.96
C VAL A 295 -4.26 10.15 6.43
N LEU A 296 -4.06 9.19 7.32
CA LEU A 296 -4.17 9.34 8.76
C LEU A 296 -2.82 9.66 9.41
N GLY A 297 -2.81 10.65 10.30
CA GLY A 297 -1.61 11.06 11.04
C GLY A 297 -0.76 12.12 10.35
N ALA A 298 -1.32 12.85 9.37
CA ALA A 298 -0.64 14.00 8.78
C ALA A 298 -0.33 15.09 9.84
N PRO A 299 0.88 15.67 9.87
CA PRO A 299 1.29 16.60 10.92
C PRO A 299 0.38 17.84 11.03
N GLY A 300 -0.35 18.00 12.13
CA GLY A 300 -1.23 19.16 12.33
C GLY A 300 -2.64 19.01 11.76
N VAL A 301 -3.01 17.79 11.32
CA VAL A 301 -4.39 17.42 11.00
C VAL A 301 -4.96 16.58 12.15
N PRO A 302 -5.91 17.11 12.94
CA PRO A 302 -6.58 16.34 13.98
C PRO A 302 -7.36 15.14 13.42
N VAL A 303 -7.45 14.06 14.19
CA VAL A 303 -8.25 12.87 13.82
C VAL A 303 -9.70 13.23 13.54
N ALA A 304 -10.28 14.18 14.30
CA ALA A 304 -11.65 14.65 14.10
C ALA A 304 -11.85 15.34 12.74
N GLU A 305 -10.84 16.07 12.24
CA GLU A 305 -10.91 16.69 10.92
C GLU A 305 -10.79 15.65 9.81
N ALA A 306 -9.91 14.66 9.97
CA ALA A 306 -9.80 13.54 9.03
C ALA A 306 -11.09 12.70 8.99
N ALA A 307 -11.75 12.48 10.14
CA ALA A 307 -13.03 11.79 10.22
C ALA A 307 -14.15 12.58 9.53
N ALA A 308 -14.29 13.88 9.82
CA ALA A 308 -15.29 14.72 9.19
C ALA A 308 -15.11 14.81 7.65
N LEU A 309 -13.86 14.84 7.18
CA LEU A 309 -13.54 14.76 5.76
C LEU A 309 -14.01 13.42 5.17
N ALA A 310 -13.71 12.30 5.84
CA ALA A 310 -14.12 10.98 5.38
C ALA A 310 -15.63 10.84 5.33
N ASP A 311 -16.36 11.29 6.36
CA ASP A 311 -17.83 11.27 6.40
C ASP A 311 -18.43 12.05 5.21
N GLY A 312 -17.84 13.20 4.88
CA GLY A 312 -18.22 13.99 3.70
C GLY A 312 -18.01 13.22 2.39
N LEU A 313 -16.89 12.53 2.26
CA LEU A 313 -16.54 11.71 1.08
C LEU A 313 -17.38 10.42 0.98
N GLU A 314 -17.76 9.80 2.10
CA GLU A 314 -18.63 8.62 2.12
C GLU A 314 -20.03 8.94 1.60
N SER A 315 -20.55 10.13 1.91
CA SER A 315 -21.82 10.60 1.37
C SER A 315 -21.80 10.83 -0.15
N ALA A 316 -20.60 10.85 -0.75
CA ALA A 316 -20.34 11.22 -2.13
C ALA A 316 -20.96 12.58 -2.53
N ALA A 317 -21.18 13.47 -1.55
CA ALA A 317 -21.65 14.82 -1.80
C ALA A 317 -20.66 15.55 -2.72
N GLY A 318 -21.13 16.03 -3.87
CA GLY A 318 -20.28 16.64 -4.90
C GLY A 318 -19.63 15.66 -5.89
N GLY A 319 -20.00 14.37 -5.84
CA GLY A 319 -19.54 13.37 -6.82
C GLY A 319 -18.12 12.88 -6.59
N ILE A 320 -17.59 13.05 -5.37
CA ILE A 320 -16.27 12.57 -4.93
C ILE A 320 -16.50 11.53 -3.84
N GLY A 321 -16.04 10.29 -4.05
CA GLY A 321 -16.25 9.21 -3.08
C GLY A 321 -15.02 8.92 -2.22
N LEU A 322 -15.21 8.32 -1.05
CA LEU A 322 -14.11 7.73 -0.28
C LEU A 322 -13.55 6.49 -1.01
N ALA A 323 -12.22 6.39 -1.13
CA ALA A 323 -11.50 5.19 -1.59
C ALA A 323 -11.04 4.33 -0.41
N GLY A 324 -10.61 4.96 0.69
CA GLY A 324 -10.05 4.25 1.83
C GLY A 324 -9.25 5.15 2.77
N PHE A 325 -8.44 4.50 3.60
CA PHE A 325 -7.54 5.14 4.54
C PHE A 325 -6.15 4.53 4.46
N ARG A 326 -5.11 5.35 4.65
CA ARG A 326 -3.72 4.88 4.78
C ARG A 326 -2.92 5.69 5.80
N PRO A 327 -1.82 5.15 6.36
CA PRO A 327 -0.97 5.92 7.25
C PRO A 327 -0.16 7.00 6.50
N PHE A 328 0.03 8.16 7.13
CA PHE A 328 0.91 9.21 6.64
C PHE A 328 2.38 8.78 6.69
N ARG A 329 3.08 8.97 5.58
CA ARG A 329 4.52 8.68 5.47
C ARG A 329 5.25 9.91 4.97
N LEU A 330 5.96 10.59 5.86
CA LEU A 330 6.85 11.68 5.50
C LEU A 330 8.18 11.10 4.99
N ALA A 331 8.61 11.52 3.80
CA ALA A 331 9.92 11.12 3.30
C ALA A 331 11.03 11.68 4.22
N PRO A 332 12.13 10.92 4.45
CA PRO A 332 13.25 11.41 5.25
C PRO A 332 13.78 12.75 4.71
N GLY A 333 13.92 13.74 5.58
CA GLY A 333 14.39 15.08 5.23
C GLY A 333 13.35 15.97 4.52
N ALA A 334 12.19 15.44 4.15
CA ALA A 334 11.09 16.25 3.66
C ALA A 334 10.45 17.04 4.80
N ARG A 335 10.09 18.29 4.51
CA ARG A 335 9.21 19.07 5.38
C ARG A 335 7.82 18.98 4.79
N TRP A 336 6.82 18.72 5.62
CA TRP A 336 5.42 18.81 5.19
C TRP A 336 4.98 20.27 5.34
N PRO A 337 4.78 21.00 4.22
CA PRO A 337 4.59 22.45 4.24
C PRO A 337 3.25 22.89 4.83
N ALA A 338 2.28 21.97 4.93
CA ALA A 338 0.93 22.25 5.41
C ALA A 338 0.75 22.12 6.92
N ALA A 339 1.83 22.14 7.71
CA ALA A 339 1.72 22.33 9.15
C ALA A 339 1.02 23.67 9.41
N ARG A 340 -0.31 23.64 9.55
CA ARG A 340 -1.08 24.76 10.10
C ARG A 340 -0.36 25.12 11.40
N ARG A 341 0.06 26.37 11.54
CA ARG A 341 0.42 26.87 12.87
C ARG A 341 -0.85 26.70 13.69
N LEU A 342 -0.87 25.70 14.57
CA LEU A 342 -1.86 25.66 15.64
C LEU A 342 -1.89 27.09 16.21
N PRO A 343 -3.06 27.73 16.35
CA PRO A 343 -3.11 29.06 16.93
C PRO A 343 -2.38 29.01 18.26
N ALA A 344 -1.40 29.91 18.43
CA ALA A 344 -0.69 30.03 19.70
C ALA A 344 -1.69 30.55 20.74
N GLY A 345 -2.30 29.63 21.47
CA GLY A 345 -3.20 29.91 22.58
C GLY A 345 -3.72 28.57 23.10
N GLY A 346 -3.53 28.18 24.35
CA GLY A 346 -2.93 28.86 25.48
C GLY A 346 -3.40 28.10 26.71
N ASP A 347 -2.74 27.00 27.05
CA ASP A 347 -2.87 26.37 28.36
C ASP A 347 -1.49 25.93 28.85
N ARG A 348 -0.77 26.92 29.40
CA ARG A 348 0.12 26.63 30.51
C ARG A 348 -0.76 26.53 31.75
N CYS A 349 -1.10 25.31 32.17
CA CYS A 349 -1.24 24.85 33.56
C CYS A 349 -2.03 23.52 33.54
N GLY A 350 -1.62 22.42 34.16
CA GLY A 350 -0.55 22.27 35.13
C GLY A 350 -0.05 20.84 35.18
N THR A 351 1.27 20.73 35.21
CA THR A 351 1.95 19.63 35.89
C THR A 351 1.55 19.70 37.37
N PRO A 352 1.09 18.62 38.02
CA PRO A 352 0.97 18.61 39.47
C PRO A 352 2.39 18.60 40.04
N SER A 353 2.84 19.77 40.50
CA SER A 353 4.06 19.91 41.28
C SER A 353 3.95 19.07 42.55
N ARG A 354 4.77 18.01 42.63
CA ARG A 354 5.14 17.36 43.88
C ARG A 354 5.79 18.40 44.80
N ARG A 355 5.04 18.93 45.76
CA ARG A 355 5.52 19.41 47.07
C ARG A 355 4.32 19.85 47.92
N THR A 356 3.76 18.91 48.67
CA THR A 356 3.13 19.24 49.96
C THR A 356 3.83 18.40 51.00
N ALA A 357 4.69 19.06 51.77
CA ALA A 357 5.33 18.50 52.93
C ALA A 357 4.27 18.03 53.92
N LEU A 358 4.53 16.86 54.52
CA LEU A 358 3.86 16.32 55.69
C LEU A 358 3.61 17.42 56.73
N ARG A 359 2.33 17.64 57.08
CA ARG A 359 1.96 18.24 58.36
C ARG A 359 1.25 17.18 59.21
N PRO A 360 1.56 17.05 60.51
CA PRO A 360 1.12 15.94 61.33
C PRO A 360 -0.35 16.09 61.74
N LEU A 361 -1.06 14.97 61.86
CA LEU A 361 -2.39 14.88 62.45
C LEU A 361 -2.38 15.38 63.91
N PRO A 362 -3.30 16.27 64.33
CA PRO A 362 -3.49 16.57 65.74
C PRO A 362 -4.22 15.43 66.45
N ARG A 363 -3.62 15.01 67.57
CA ARG A 363 -4.12 13.99 68.50
C ARG A 363 -5.49 14.34 69.07
N SER A 364 -6.38 13.35 69.14
CA SER A 364 -7.64 13.41 69.88
C SER A 364 -7.41 13.69 71.38
N PRO A 365 -8.16 14.59 72.02
CA PRO A 365 -8.16 14.72 73.47
C PRO A 365 -9.07 13.66 74.11
N ARG A 366 -8.49 12.98 75.11
CA ARG A 366 -9.17 12.17 76.11
C ARG A 366 -10.28 12.99 76.79
N ARG A 367 -11.47 12.40 76.94
CA ARG A 367 -12.42 12.79 77.98
C ARG A 367 -12.36 11.73 79.08
N SER A 368 -12.04 12.16 80.30
CA SER A 368 -12.24 11.43 81.54
C SER A 368 -13.08 12.32 82.45
N SER A 369 -14.16 11.71 82.95
CA SER A 369 -15.10 12.09 84.00
C SER A 369 -14.73 13.20 84.99
N THR A 370 -15.68 14.11 85.19
CA THR A 370 -16.38 14.34 86.48
C THR A 370 -17.84 14.61 86.20
#